data_AF-A0A399XQA7-F1
#
_entry.id   AF-A0A399XQA7-F1
#
_cell.length_a   1.000
_cell.length_b   1.000
_cell.length_c   1.000
_cell.angle_alpha   90.00
_cell.angle_beta   90.00
_cell.angle_gamma   90.00
#
_symmetry.space_group_name_H-M   'P 1'
#
loop_
_entity.id
_entity.type
_entity.pdbx_description
1 polymer ?
#
loop_
_entity_poly.entity_id
_entity_poly.type
_entity_poly.pdbx_seq_one_letter_code
_entity_poly.pdbx_strand_id
1 'polypeptide(L)'
;MDVTPQLVEQVEFADKFRGYDPDQVDDFLERVGVALAGLTEQLKQATERAERAESELAVASSGAPQQVRSEEQEAEKMARTLLLAQKAADQAVEEANAAAEATLSEARTAGEKLRSEAQQEADRLLGEARAEHEALTRRAREEAEEEVAEQRRQLIEQIEELETIRDGLMSDVGLLEGHLDAYRSSLQSTIDGIQSILDNPESGPPTEVPGLSDISTPAVRDELRGLPEPPPVEIPPRDDLAPQPEPVGPSAVFKSPLGPPPAAEKHPEPGPSIFGAPPVVGDDSEWGPGSWSRVGEDLGTQPSPPPDAPAFAPVTGPGDQDDVEEPELVSSDDRFLKELSEAVNAETPKTADDVEADAAMAAFFESEEDETRQRRRGRRK
;
A
#
# COMPACT_ATOMS: atom_id res chain seq x y z
N MET A 1 58.25 50.54 100.52
CA MET A 1 59.53 50.80 101.22
C MET A 1 60.56 50.57 100.14
N ASP A 2 60.81 51.61 99.37
CA ASP A 2 61.34 51.45 98.02
C ASP A 2 62.82 51.67 98.11
N VAL A 3 63.54 50.56 98.26
CA VAL A 3 65.00 50.56 98.21
C VAL A 3 65.34 50.89 96.77
N THR A 4 65.65 52.14 96.49
CA THR A 4 66.13 52.54 95.17
C THR A 4 67.59 52.09 95.02
N PRO A 5 68.07 51.77 93.82
CA PRO A 5 69.46 51.34 93.63
C PRO A 5 70.47 52.37 94.19
N GLN A 6 70.14 53.67 94.12
CA GLN A 6 70.90 54.76 94.71
C GLN A 6 70.92 54.76 96.25
N LEU A 7 69.89 54.21 96.88
CA LEU A 7 69.79 54.11 98.33
C LEU A 7 70.60 52.92 98.86
N VAL A 8 70.73 51.83 98.10
CA VAL A 8 71.54 50.65 98.45
C VAL A 8 73.04 50.98 98.47
N GLU A 9 73.50 51.81 97.53
CA GLU A 9 74.89 52.26 97.43
C GLU A 9 75.29 53.28 98.52
N GLN A 10 74.34 53.92 99.19
CA GLN A 10 74.58 54.97 100.19
C GLN A 10 74.42 54.48 101.65
N VAL A 11 74.25 53.17 101.88
CA VAL A 11 74.10 52.63 103.23
C VAL A 11 75.47 52.35 103.86
N GLU A 12 75.86 53.16 104.85
CA GLU A 12 77.07 52.92 105.64
C GLU A 12 76.77 52.02 106.86
N PHE A 13 77.57 50.97 107.06
CA PHE A 13 77.48 50.06 108.22
C PHE A 13 78.60 50.32 109.25
N ALA A 14 78.29 50.19 110.55
CA ALA A 14 79.26 50.39 111.63
C ALA A 14 80.14 49.15 111.89
N ASP A 15 81.46 49.34 111.97
CA ASP A 15 82.44 48.26 112.15
C ASP A 15 82.40 47.67 113.58
N LYS A 16 82.47 46.35 113.69
CA LYS A 16 82.50 45.59 114.95
C LYS A 16 83.59 44.54 114.85
N PHE A 17 84.29 44.32 115.98
CA PHE A 17 85.53 43.51 116.10
C PHE A 17 85.49 42.06 115.56
N ARG A 18 84.33 41.55 115.13
CA ARG A 18 84.12 40.28 114.40
C ARG A 18 82.92 40.40 113.43
N GLY A 19 83.01 41.34 112.49
CA GLY A 19 82.00 41.61 111.46
C GLY A 19 82.34 41.00 110.09
N TYR A 20 81.44 41.19 109.13
CA TYR A 20 81.74 40.96 107.71
C TYR A 20 82.76 41.99 107.23
N ASP A 21 83.62 41.59 106.30
CA ASP A 21 84.65 42.45 105.71
C ASP A 21 83.99 43.61 104.93
N PRO A 22 84.24 44.88 105.28
CA PRO A 22 83.55 46.02 104.67
C PRO A 22 83.72 46.07 103.15
N ASP A 23 84.92 45.79 102.64
CA ASP A 23 85.20 45.83 101.19
C ASP A 23 84.36 44.80 100.42
N GLN A 24 84.12 43.62 101.01
CA GLN A 24 83.29 42.57 100.39
C GLN A 24 81.79 42.90 100.45
N VAL A 25 81.36 43.65 101.47
CA VAL A 25 79.97 44.13 101.59
C VAL A 25 79.73 45.23 100.55
N ASP A 26 80.67 46.13 100.34
CA ASP A 26 80.58 47.19 99.34
C ASP A 26 80.53 46.62 97.91
N ASP A 27 81.41 45.65 97.58
CA ASP A 27 81.35 44.90 96.31
C ASP A 27 79.99 44.20 96.11
N PHE A 28 79.40 43.69 97.19
CA PHE A 28 78.08 43.07 97.15
C PHE A 28 76.96 44.11 96.95
N LEU A 29 77.03 45.27 97.61
CA LEU A 29 76.06 46.36 97.46
C LEU A 29 76.08 46.96 96.05
N GLU A 30 77.26 47.15 95.43
CA GLU A 30 77.37 47.58 94.03
C GLU A 30 76.71 46.56 93.10
N ARG A 31 76.98 45.26 93.32
CA ARG A 31 76.36 44.19 92.54
C ARG A 31 74.85 44.11 92.72
N VAL A 32 74.35 44.33 93.94
CA VAL A 32 72.91 44.39 94.24
C VAL A 32 72.29 45.66 93.64
N GLY A 33 72.98 46.80 93.67
CA GLY A 33 72.56 48.05 93.04
C GLY A 33 72.37 47.90 91.54
N VAL A 34 73.36 47.30 90.85
CA VAL A 34 73.28 46.99 89.41
C VAL A 34 72.16 45.98 89.12
N ALA A 35 72.02 44.94 89.93
CA ALA A 35 70.95 43.95 89.76
C ALA A 35 69.56 44.56 89.97
N LEU A 36 69.41 45.45 90.95
CA LEU A 36 68.16 46.14 91.25
C LEU A 36 67.81 47.15 90.16
N ALA A 37 68.79 47.90 89.65
CA ALA A 37 68.62 48.78 88.50
C ALA A 37 68.15 47.98 87.27
N GLY A 38 68.80 46.84 86.99
CA GLY A 38 68.39 45.92 85.92
C GLY A 38 66.97 45.38 86.09
N LEU A 39 66.59 45.00 87.32
CA LEU A 39 65.24 44.52 87.61
C LEU A 39 64.19 45.62 87.44
N THR A 40 64.47 46.85 87.88
CA THR A 40 63.55 47.98 87.74
C THR A 40 63.36 48.40 86.27
N GLU A 41 64.41 48.34 85.47
CA GLU A 41 64.34 48.59 84.02
C GLU A 41 63.56 47.48 83.30
N GLN A 42 63.77 46.21 83.66
CA GLN A 42 62.98 45.10 83.15
C GLN A 42 61.50 45.22 83.52
N LEU A 43 61.18 45.66 84.75
CA LEU A 43 59.81 45.93 85.15
C LEU A 43 59.19 47.05 84.33
N LYS A 44 59.89 48.17 84.10
CA LYS A 44 59.40 49.26 83.23
C LYS A 44 59.16 48.79 81.81
N GLN A 45 60.09 48.03 81.23
CA GLN A 45 59.93 47.49 79.88
C GLN A 45 58.80 46.46 79.78
N ALA A 46 58.56 45.70 80.85
CA ALA A 46 57.44 44.76 80.92
C ALA A 46 56.10 45.50 81.05
N THR A 47 56.02 46.53 81.90
CA THR A 47 54.81 47.34 82.06
C THR A 47 54.48 48.10 80.79
N GLU A 48 55.45 48.71 80.11
CA GLU A 48 55.20 49.38 78.83
C GLU A 48 54.75 48.41 77.72
N ARG A 49 55.25 47.16 77.71
CA ARG A 49 54.76 46.15 76.77
C ARG A 49 53.34 45.72 77.10
N ALA A 50 53.03 45.55 78.39
CA ALA A 50 51.68 45.23 78.84
C ALA A 50 50.71 46.37 78.48
N GLU A 51 51.07 47.62 78.75
CA GLU A 51 50.26 48.80 78.42
C GLU A 51 50.05 48.96 76.90
N ARG A 52 51.09 48.72 76.08
CA ARG A 52 50.92 48.72 74.62
C ARG A 52 49.97 47.61 74.16
N ALA A 53 50.16 46.38 74.65
CA ALA A 53 49.29 45.25 74.30
C ALA A 53 47.84 45.47 74.77
N GLU A 54 47.64 46.03 75.97
CA GLU A 54 46.33 46.38 76.50
C GLU A 54 45.68 47.51 75.69
N SER A 55 46.46 48.51 75.25
CA SER A 55 45.94 49.58 74.38
C SER A 55 45.52 49.05 73.01
N GLU A 56 46.28 48.11 72.42
CA GLU A 56 45.95 47.46 71.16
C GLU A 56 44.70 46.57 71.29
N LEU A 57 44.61 45.79 72.37
CA LEU A 57 43.44 44.97 72.70
C LEU A 57 42.21 45.82 73.03
N ALA A 58 42.37 46.97 73.67
CA ALA A 58 41.28 47.89 73.96
C ALA A 58 40.74 48.53 72.67
N VAL A 59 41.63 48.93 71.75
CA VAL A 59 41.24 49.42 70.42
C VAL A 59 40.53 48.31 69.62
N ALA A 60 41.09 47.10 69.59
CA ALA A 60 40.48 45.96 68.91
C ALA A 60 39.13 45.55 69.54
N SER A 61 39.03 45.52 70.88
CA SER A 61 37.79 45.17 71.59
C SER A 61 36.73 46.26 71.54
N SER A 62 37.12 47.53 71.34
CA SER A 62 36.17 48.62 71.12
C SER A 62 35.58 48.63 69.69
N GLY A 63 36.28 48.04 68.70
CA GLY A 63 35.81 47.87 67.32
C GLY A 63 35.17 46.50 67.00
N ALA A 64 35.58 45.43 67.67
CA ALA A 64 35.13 44.06 67.47
C ALA A 64 33.60 43.83 67.63
N PRO A 65 32.89 44.39 68.63
CA PRO A 65 31.45 44.15 68.78
C PRO A 65 30.59 44.85 67.71
N GLN A 66 31.19 45.69 66.87
CA GLN A 66 30.50 46.36 65.76
C GLN A 66 30.80 45.73 64.41
N GLN A 67 32.03 45.25 64.17
CA GLN A 67 32.42 44.54 62.94
C GLN A 67 31.79 43.16 62.82
N VAL A 68 31.78 42.37 63.91
CA VAL A 68 31.15 41.02 63.90
C VAL A 68 29.64 41.13 63.65
N ARG A 69 28.99 42.17 64.18
CA ARG A 69 27.56 42.42 63.94
C ARG A 69 27.27 42.86 62.50
N SER A 70 28.15 43.63 61.85
CA SER A 70 27.97 43.99 60.44
C SER A 70 28.15 42.79 59.51
N GLU A 71 29.11 41.92 59.80
CA GLU A 71 29.36 40.69 59.02
C GLU A 71 28.19 39.70 59.16
N GLU A 72 27.65 39.51 60.38
CA GLU A 72 26.43 38.71 60.59
C GLU A 72 25.23 39.27 59.83
N GLN A 73 25.03 40.60 59.85
CA GLN A 73 23.94 41.24 59.10
C GLN A 73 24.11 41.12 57.59
N GLU A 74 25.34 41.15 57.07
CA GLU A 74 25.63 40.92 55.66
C GLU A 74 25.42 39.47 55.26
N ALA A 75 25.85 38.51 56.10
CA ALA A 75 25.59 37.08 55.90
C ALA A 75 24.08 36.77 55.91
N GLU A 76 23.29 37.39 56.80
CA GLU A 76 21.83 37.26 56.80
C GLU A 76 21.18 37.84 55.53
N LYS A 77 21.66 38.99 55.04
CA LYS A 77 21.16 39.60 53.80
C LYS A 77 21.49 38.72 52.59
N MET A 78 22.69 38.15 52.55
CA MET A 78 23.10 37.20 51.52
C MET A 78 22.26 35.91 51.59
N ALA A 79 22.04 35.36 52.77
CA ALA A 79 21.17 34.18 52.94
C ALA A 79 19.73 34.45 52.50
N ARG A 80 19.16 35.62 52.87
CA ARG A 80 17.81 36.02 52.43
C ARG A 80 17.72 36.23 50.91
N THR A 81 18.73 36.82 50.30
CA THR A 81 18.76 37.02 48.84
C THR A 81 18.94 35.70 48.09
N LEU A 82 19.77 34.78 48.58
CA LEU A 82 19.89 33.43 48.02
C LEU A 82 18.58 32.65 48.13
N LEU A 83 17.87 32.77 49.25
CA LEU A 83 16.57 32.10 49.44
C LEU A 83 15.50 32.67 48.50
N LEU A 84 15.48 34.00 48.30
CA LEU A 84 14.60 34.63 47.32
C LEU A 84 14.96 34.22 45.88
N ALA A 85 16.26 34.15 45.56
CA ALA A 85 16.72 33.69 44.25
C ALA A 85 16.37 32.22 44.00
N GLN A 86 16.52 31.35 45.01
CA GLN A 86 16.11 29.95 44.94
C GLN A 86 14.60 29.84 44.72
N LYS A 87 13.80 30.56 45.52
CA LYS A 87 12.34 30.58 45.34
C LYS A 87 11.94 31.09 43.95
N ALA A 88 12.62 32.10 43.42
CA ALA A 88 12.37 32.61 42.07
C ALA A 88 12.76 31.58 41.00
N ALA A 89 13.84 30.82 41.21
CA ALA A 89 14.23 29.73 40.32
C ALA A 89 13.21 28.58 40.34
N ASP A 90 12.76 28.17 41.53
CA ASP A 90 11.74 27.12 41.69
C ASP A 90 10.43 27.55 41.00
N GLN A 91 10.00 28.80 41.21
CA GLN A 91 8.82 29.34 40.52
C GLN A 91 9.00 29.38 39.00
N ALA A 92 10.18 29.77 38.49
CA ALA A 92 10.45 29.77 37.07
C ALA A 92 10.43 28.35 36.47
N VAL A 93 10.89 27.34 37.22
CA VAL A 93 10.81 25.93 36.82
C VAL A 93 9.37 25.43 36.80
N GLU A 94 8.57 25.76 37.82
CA GLU A 94 7.14 25.43 37.85
C GLU A 94 6.38 26.05 36.68
N GLU A 95 6.61 27.35 36.39
CA GLU A 95 6.01 28.04 35.26
C GLU A 95 6.43 27.44 33.92
N ALA A 96 7.71 27.10 33.75
CA ALA A 96 8.22 26.44 32.55
C ALA A 96 7.61 25.04 32.35
N ASN A 97 7.48 24.26 33.42
CA ASN A 97 6.84 22.94 33.37
C ASN A 97 5.35 23.06 33.02
N ALA A 98 4.63 24.00 33.64
CA ALA A 98 3.23 24.25 33.33
C ALA A 98 3.03 24.69 31.87
N ALA A 99 3.90 25.56 31.35
CA ALA A 99 3.87 25.96 29.94
C ALA A 99 4.17 24.78 29.00
N ALA A 100 5.12 23.91 29.36
CA ALA A 100 5.44 22.72 28.58
C ALA A 100 4.27 21.73 28.57
N GLU A 101 3.64 21.46 29.72
CA GLU A 101 2.46 20.60 29.83
C GLU A 101 1.28 21.14 29.02
N ALA A 102 1.02 22.45 29.11
CA ALA A 102 0.00 23.12 28.30
C ALA A 102 0.27 22.92 26.79
N THR A 103 1.50 23.17 26.35
CA THR A 103 1.90 23.00 24.94
C THR A 103 1.75 21.54 24.48
N LEU A 104 2.14 20.57 25.33
CA LEU A 104 1.98 19.14 25.02
C LEU A 104 0.51 18.73 24.96
N SER A 105 -0.34 19.28 25.83
CA SER A 105 -1.78 19.00 25.79
C SER A 105 -2.43 19.56 24.52
N GLU A 106 -2.05 20.78 24.12
CA GLU A 106 -2.53 21.41 22.89
C GLU A 106 -2.06 20.61 21.65
N ALA A 107 -0.77 20.25 21.59
CA ALA A 107 -0.23 19.45 20.51
C ALA A 107 -0.91 18.06 20.41
N ARG A 108 -1.23 17.42 21.54
CA ARG A 108 -1.96 16.15 21.58
C ARG A 108 -3.38 16.30 21.04
N THR A 109 -4.13 17.28 21.54
CA THR A 109 -5.52 17.51 21.08
C THR A 109 -5.57 17.92 19.61
N ALA A 110 -4.63 18.73 19.13
CA ALA A 110 -4.50 19.07 17.71
C ALA A 110 -4.17 17.83 16.87
N GLY A 111 -3.26 16.97 17.33
CA GLY A 111 -2.92 15.72 16.66
C GLY A 111 -4.08 14.72 16.61
N GLU A 112 -4.84 14.58 17.69
CA GLU A 112 -6.05 13.74 17.75
C GLU A 112 -7.14 14.25 16.81
N LYS A 113 -7.35 15.57 16.77
CA LYS A 113 -8.28 16.20 15.84
C LYS A 113 -7.88 15.94 14.38
N LEU A 114 -6.62 16.16 14.04
CA LEU A 114 -6.12 15.93 12.69
C LEU A 114 -6.21 14.45 12.29
N ARG A 115 -5.94 13.52 13.21
CA ARG A 115 -6.14 12.09 12.97
C ARG A 115 -7.61 11.74 12.74
N SER A 116 -8.51 12.28 13.56
CA SER A 116 -9.96 12.07 13.40
C SER A 116 -10.47 12.61 12.07
N GLU A 117 -10.06 13.82 11.68
CA GLU A 117 -10.40 14.43 10.38
C GLU A 117 -9.85 13.60 9.21
N ALA A 118 -8.59 13.16 9.29
CA ALA A 118 -7.99 12.31 8.27
C ALA A 118 -8.68 10.93 8.16
N GLN A 119 -9.07 10.34 9.30
CA GLN A 119 -9.83 9.08 9.32
C GLN A 119 -11.21 9.25 8.71
N GLN A 120 -11.95 10.29 9.08
CA GLN A 120 -13.27 10.57 8.51
C GLN A 120 -13.19 10.80 6.99
N GLU A 121 -12.18 11.54 6.53
CA GLU A 121 -11.98 11.77 5.11
C GLU A 121 -11.59 10.48 4.37
N ALA A 122 -10.72 9.65 4.97
CA ALA A 122 -10.36 8.36 4.41
C ALA A 122 -11.59 7.43 4.30
N ASP A 123 -12.40 7.35 5.36
CA ASP A 123 -13.63 6.56 5.37
C ASP A 123 -14.65 7.08 4.34
N ARG A 124 -14.75 8.40 4.18
CA ARG A 124 -15.59 9.04 3.16
C ARG A 124 -15.14 8.66 1.76
N LEU A 125 -13.86 8.81 1.45
CA LEU A 125 -13.30 8.47 0.14
C LEU A 125 -13.43 6.98 -0.18
N LEU A 126 -13.21 6.11 0.81
CA LEU A 126 -13.41 4.67 0.65
C LEU A 126 -14.90 4.32 0.43
N GLY A 127 -15.81 5.00 1.13
CA GLY A 127 -17.25 4.86 0.93
C GLY A 127 -17.68 5.28 -0.48
N GLU A 128 -17.21 6.44 -0.93
CA GLU A 128 -17.48 6.97 -2.28
C GLU A 128 -16.91 6.03 -3.35
N ALA A 129 -15.66 5.60 -3.25
CA ALA A 129 -15.04 4.69 -4.20
C ALA A 129 -15.74 3.32 -4.27
N ARG A 130 -16.19 2.78 -3.12
CA ARG A 130 -16.97 1.53 -3.08
C ARG A 130 -18.33 1.71 -3.75
N ALA A 131 -19.04 2.80 -3.46
CA ALA A 131 -20.33 3.08 -4.07
C ALA A 131 -20.22 3.27 -5.59
N GLU A 132 -19.18 3.96 -6.06
CA GLU A 132 -18.90 4.12 -7.48
C GLU A 132 -18.56 2.78 -8.15
N HIS A 133 -17.72 1.97 -7.52
CA HIS A 133 -17.38 0.64 -8.03
C HIS A 133 -18.62 -0.26 -8.12
N GLU A 134 -19.47 -0.28 -7.09
CA GLU A 134 -20.73 -1.03 -7.10
C GLU A 134 -21.69 -0.52 -8.19
N ALA A 135 -21.78 0.79 -8.39
CA ALA A 135 -22.60 1.38 -9.43
C ALA A 135 -22.08 1.03 -10.84
N LEU A 136 -20.76 1.11 -11.06
CA LEU A 136 -20.13 0.70 -12.32
C LEU A 136 -20.33 -0.79 -12.59
N THR A 137 -20.13 -1.63 -11.58
CA THR A 137 -20.34 -3.08 -11.69
C THR A 137 -21.79 -3.41 -12.01
N ARG A 138 -22.75 -2.69 -11.39
CA ARG A 138 -24.17 -2.86 -11.67
C ARG A 138 -24.49 -2.48 -13.11
N ARG A 139 -24.05 -1.31 -13.58
CA ARG A 139 -24.25 -0.87 -14.97
C ARG A 139 -23.63 -1.84 -15.97
N ALA A 140 -22.40 -2.28 -15.74
CA ALA A 140 -21.75 -3.25 -16.62
C ALA A 140 -22.50 -4.59 -16.67
N ARG A 141 -23.11 -5.03 -15.57
CA ARG A 141 -23.96 -6.23 -15.55
C ARG A 141 -25.27 -6.01 -16.29
N GLU A 142 -25.94 -4.88 -16.06
CA GLU A 142 -27.18 -4.53 -16.76
C GLU A 142 -26.94 -4.46 -18.28
N GLU A 143 -25.87 -3.78 -18.72
CA GLU A 143 -25.47 -3.72 -20.13
C GLU A 143 -25.18 -5.11 -20.71
N ALA A 144 -24.41 -5.95 -19.99
CA ALA A 144 -24.13 -7.31 -20.44
C ALA A 144 -25.40 -8.19 -20.52
N GLU A 145 -26.33 -8.05 -19.57
CA GLU A 145 -27.61 -8.77 -19.59
C GLU A 145 -28.49 -8.31 -20.75
N GLU A 146 -28.52 -7.01 -21.04
CA GLU A 146 -29.23 -6.44 -22.19
C GLU A 146 -28.66 -6.96 -23.51
N GLU A 147 -27.33 -6.95 -23.68
CA GLU A 147 -26.66 -7.50 -24.87
C GLU A 147 -26.97 -8.99 -25.07
N VAL A 148 -26.90 -9.79 -24.00
CA VAL A 148 -27.24 -11.22 -24.06
C VAL A 148 -28.71 -11.40 -24.41
N ALA A 149 -29.61 -10.59 -23.86
CA ALA A 149 -31.03 -10.65 -24.18
C ALA A 149 -31.29 -10.27 -25.65
N GLU A 150 -30.59 -9.28 -26.18
CA GLU A 150 -30.65 -8.89 -27.60
C GLU A 150 -30.15 -10.00 -28.53
N GLN A 151 -28.98 -10.55 -28.26
CA GLN A 151 -28.43 -11.67 -29.04
C GLN A 151 -29.36 -12.88 -29.01
N ARG A 152 -29.95 -13.18 -27.84
CA ARG A 152 -30.94 -14.27 -27.71
C ARG A 152 -32.18 -14.02 -28.55
N ARG A 153 -32.70 -12.78 -28.59
CA ARG A 153 -33.84 -12.41 -29.45
C ARG A 153 -33.50 -12.61 -30.92
N GLN A 154 -32.35 -12.12 -31.37
CA GLN A 154 -31.88 -12.29 -32.75
C GLN A 154 -31.73 -13.77 -33.14
N LEU A 155 -31.16 -14.59 -32.25
CA LEU A 155 -31.03 -16.03 -32.50
C LEU A 155 -32.40 -16.72 -32.61
N ILE A 156 -33.36 -16.35 -31.78
CA ILE A 156 -34.72 -16.91 -31.86
C ILE A 156 -35.38 -16.51 -33.19
N GLU A 157 -35.27 -15.24 -33.59
CA GLU A 157 -35.80 -14.75 -34.87
C GLU A 157 -35.17 -15.49 -36.07
N GLN A 158 -33.85 -15.67 -36.06
CA GLN A 158 -33.14 -16.45 -37.08
C GLN A 158 -33.57 -17.91 -37.12
N ILE A 159 -33.81 -18.52 -35.96
CA ILE A 159 -34.33 -19.89 -35.89
C ILE A 159 -35.73 -19.93 -36.51
N GLU A 160 -36.63 -19.02 -36.14
CA GLU A 160 -37.99 -18.97 -36.70
C GLU A 160 -37.98 -18.76 -38.23
N GLU A 161 -37.08 -17.93 -38.75
CA GLU A 161 -36.88 -17.76 -40.19
C GLU A 161 -36.40 -19.07 -40.85
N LEU A 162 -35.38 -19.72 -40.28
CA LEU A 162 -34.86 -21.00 -40.79
C LEU A 162 -35.91 -22.11 -40.72
N GLU A 163 -36.75 -22.13 -39.69
CA GLU A 163 -37.88 -23.06 -39.58
C GLU A 163 -38.92 -22.83 -40.67
N THR A 164 -39.24 -21.56 -40.95
CA THR A 164 -40.16 -21.21 -42.05
C THR A 164 -39.60 -21.65 -43.41
N ILE A 165 -38.31 -21.43 -43.65
CA ILE A 165 -37.64 -21.88 -44.89
C ILE A 165 -37.63 -23.40 -44.98
N ARG A 166 -37.30 -24.10 -43.88
CA ARG A 166 -37.32 -25.57 -43.79
C ARG A 166 -38.71 -26.10 -44.16
N ASP A 167 -39.76 -25.54 -43.57
CA ASP A 167 -41.14 -26.01 -43.78
C ASP A 167 -41.58 -25.77 -45.22
N GLY A 168 -41.20 -24.64 -45.81
CA GLY A 168 -41.39 -24.36 -47.25
C GLY A 168 -40.69 -25.39 -48.14
N LEU A 169 -39.41 -25.67 -47.88
CA LEU A 169 -38.65 -26.66 -48.65
C LEU A 169 -39.23 -28.08 -48.50
N MET A 170 -39.69 -28.45 -47.30
CA MET A 170 -40.37 -29.74 -47.07
C MET A 170 -41.68 -29.83 -47.84
N SER A 171 -42.45 -28.73 -47.93
CA SER A 171 -43.65 -28.66 -48.76
C SER A 171 -43.32 -28.82 -50.25
N ASP A 172 -42.28 -28.14 -50.74
CA ASP A 172 -41.84 -28.24 -52.13
C ASP A 172 -41.38 -29.65 -52.51
N VAL A 173 -40.65 -30.33 -51.60
CA VAL A 173 -40.28 -31.74 -51.77
C VAL A 173 -41.54 -32.60 -51.90
N GLY A 174 -42.53 -32.42 -51.02
CA GLY A 174 -43.79 -33.16 -51.10
C GLY A 174 -44.55 -32.92 -52.41
N LEU A 175 -44.55 -31.68 -52.93
CA LEU A 175 -45.15 -31.35 -54.23
C LEU A 175 -44.41 -32.03 -55.39
N LEU A 176 -43.07 -32.03 -55.37
CA LEU A 176 -42.25 -32.66 -56.39
C LEU A 176 -42.41 -34.19 -56.39
N GLU A 177 -42.47 -34.82 -55.22
CA GLU A 177 -42.73 -36.25 -55.07
C GLU A 177 -44.11 -36.61 -55.63
N GLY A 178 -45.15 -35.87 -55.26
CA GLY A 178 -46.51 -36.07 -55.78
C GLY A 178 -46.59 -35.90 -57.30
N HIS A 179 -45.87 -34.92 -57.85
CA HIS A 179 -45.75 -34.74 -59.29
C HIS A 179 -45.08 -35.95 -59.95
N LEU A 180 -43.94 -36.42 -59.43
CA LEU A 180 -43.24 -37.59 -59.95
C LEU A 180 -44.11 -38.85 -59.96
N ASP A 181 -44.91 -39.07 -58.91
CA ASP A 181 -45.82 -40.21 -58.84
C ASP A 181 -46.99 -40.10 -59.82
N ALA A 182 -47.50 -38.89 -60.05
CA ALA A 182 -48.49 -38.64 -61.11
C ALA A 182 -47.90 -38.89 -62.51
N TYR A 183 -46.65 -38.45 -62.77
CA TYR A 183 -45.95 -38.75 -64.02
C TYR A 183 -45.73 -40.24 -64.22
N ARG A 184 -45.30 -40.96 -63.18
CA ARG A 184 -45.13 -42.42 -63.22
C ARG A 184 -46.45 -43.13 -63.52
N SER A 185 -47.54 -42.73 -62.85
CA SER A 185 -48.87 -43.30 -63.06
C SER A 185 -49.39 -43.01 -64.48
N SER A 186 -49.15 -41.79 -65.00
CA SER A 186 -49.48 -41.43 -66.37
C SER A 186 -48.70 -42.27 -67.38
N LEU A 187 -47.39 -42.40 -67.20
CA LEU A 187 -46.56 -43.26 -68.05
C LEU A 187 -47.04 -44.72 -68.01
N GLN A 188 -47.33 -45.25 -66.82
CA GLN A 188 -47.87 -46.60 -66.68
C GLN A 188 -49.22 -46.74 -67.39
N SER A 189 -50.14 -45.79 -67.23
CA SER A 189 -51.42 -45.79 -67.96
C SER A 189 -51.24 -45.70 -69.48
N THR A 190 -50.28 -44.92 -69.97
CA THR A 190 -49.97 -44.88 -71.42
C THR A 190 -49.38 -46.19 -71.91
N ILE A 191 -48.51 -46.84 -71.12
CA ILE A 191 -47.96 -48.15 -71.42
C ILE A 191 -49.08 -49.20 -71.45
N ASP A 192 -49.95 -49.23 -70.45
CA ASP A 192 -51.09 -50.15 -70.38
C ASP A 192 -52.07 -49.91 -71.55
N GLY A 193 -52.27 -48.64 -71.93
CA GLY A 193 -53.07 -48.28 -73.12
C GLY A 193 -52.45 -48.78 -74.43
N ILE A 194 -51.14 -48.61 -74.61
CA ILE A 194 -50.42 -49.14 -75.78
C ILE A 194 -50.43 -50.67 -75.79
N GLN A 195 -50.23 -51.32 -74.63
CA GLN A 195 -50.31 -52.77 -74.50
C GLN A 195 -51.71 -53.28 -74.84
N SER A 196 -52.77 -52.63 -74.37
CA SER A 196 -54.16 -52.96 -74.72
C SER A 196 -54.42 -52.89 -76.23
N ILE A 197 -53.86 -51.88 -76.92
CA ILE A 197 -53.94 -51.78 -78.38
C ILE A 197 -53.17 -52.92 -79.07
N LEU A 198 -52.01 -53.30 -78.55
CA LEU A 198 -51.21 -54.41 -79.09
C LEU A 198 -51.88 -55.78 -78.87
N ASP A 199 -52.51 -55.99 -77.71
CA ASP A 199 -53.17 -57.25 -77.35
C ASP A 199 -54.53 -57.42 -78.06
N ASN A 200 -55.22 -56.33 -78.39
CA ASN A 200 -56.51 -56.34 -79.10
C ASN A 200 -56.52 -55.41 -80.34
N PRO A 201 -55.91 -55.83 -81.47
CA PRO A 201 -55.78 -54.99 -82.67
C PRO A 201 -57.12 -54.68 -83.38
N GLU A 202 -58.20 -55.40 -83.08
CA GLU A 202 -59.51 -55.22 -83.73
C GLU A 202 -60.47 -54.26 -82.99
N SER A 203 -60.09 -53.74 -81.80
CA SER A 203 -60.95 -52.86 -80.98
C SER A 203 -60.55 -51.37 -80.96
N GLY A 204 -59.61 -50.95 -81.81
CA GLY A 204 -59.25 -49.54 -81.96
C GLY A 204 -60.35 -48.73 -82.66
N PRO A 205 -60.52 -47.41 -82.37
CA PRO A 205 -61.33 -46.54 -83.22
C PRO A 205 -60.84 -46.63 -84.67
N PRO A 206 -61.71 -46.49 -85.69
CA PRO A 206 -61.28 -46.56 -87.09
C PRO A 206 -60.16 -45.55 -87.29
N THR A 207 -58.95 -46.06 -87.52
CA THR A 207 -57.84 -45.24 -87.95
C THR A 207 -58.19 -44.81 -89.37
N GLU A 208 -58.76 -43.62 -89.54
CA GLU A 208 -58.64 -42.92 -90.81
C GLU A 208 -57.14 -42.74 -91.04
N VAL A 209 -56.57 -43.65 -91.83
CA VAL A 209 -55.30 -43.42 -92.49
C VAL A 209 -55.43 -42.08 -93.22
N PRO A 210 -54.69 -41.03 -92.84
CA PRO A 210 -54.67 -39.83 -93.66
C PRO A 210 -54.21 -40.27 -95.05
N GLY A 211 -55.05 -40.05 -96.06
CA GLY A 211 -54.70 -40.33 -97.44
C GLY A 211 -53.39 -39.64 -97.75
N LEU A 212 -52.36 -40.43 -98.05
CA LEU A 212 -51.10 -39.92 -98.56
C LEU A 212 -51.45 -39.08 -99.78
N SER A 213 -51.22 -37.76 -99.69
CA SER A 213 -51.33 -36.90 -100.86
C SER A 213 -50.31 -37.40 -101.87
N ASP A 214 -50.77 -37.79 -103.06
CA ASP A 214 -49.91 -38.06 -104.19
C ASP A 214 -48.99 -36.86 -104.38
N ILE A 215 -47.71 -37.08 -104.12
CA ILE A 215 -46.65 -36.14 -104.44
C ILE A 215 -46.64 -36.02 -105.96
N SER A 216 -47.41 -35.05 -106.47
CA SER A 216 -47.19 -34.50 -107.80
C SER A 216 -45.85 -33.81 -107.75
N THR A 217 -44.81 -34.48 -108.23
CA THR A 217 -43.50 -33.86 -108.46
C THR A 217 -43.72 -32.68 -109.41
N PRO A 218 -43.57 -31.41 -108.98
CA PRO A 218 -43.58 -30.32 -109.94
C PRO A 218 -42.36 -30.49 -110.83
N ALA A 219 -42.62 -30.59 -112.13
CA ALA A 219 -41.61 -30.58 -113.16
C ALA A 219 -40.64 -29.42 -112.92
N VAL A 220 -39.39 -29.75 -112.66
CA VAL A 220 -38.28 -28.79 -112.74
C VAL A 220 -38.21 -28.35 -114.20
N ARG A 221 -38.87 -27.23 -114.51
CA ARG A 221 -38.70 -26.51 -115.76
C ARG A 221 -38.78 -25.01 -115.50
N ASP A 222 -37.59 -24.44 -115.37
CA ASP A 222 -37.21 -23.25 -116.14
C ASP A 222 -37.83 -21.91 -115.73
N GLU A 223 -37.67 -21.49 -114.46
CA GLU A 223 -37.83 -20.09 -114.04
C GLU A 223 -36.73 -19.64 -113.05
N LEU A 224 -35.46 -19.93 -113.36
CA LEU A 224 -34.30 -19.34 -112.67
C LEU A 224 -33.41 -18.57 -113.64
N ARG A 225 -34.02 -17.73 -114.48
CA ARG A 225 -33.33 -16.76 -115.33
C ARG A 225 -34.13 -15.46 -115.41
N GLY A 226 -34.26 -14.74 -114.30
CA GLY A 226 -34.97 -13.45 -114.35
C GLY A 226 -35.23 -12.70 -113.04
N LEU A 227 -34.52 -12.98 -111.95
CA LEU A 227 -34.63 -12.17 -110.72
C LEU A 227 -33.28 -11.56 -110.34
N PRO A 228 -33.24 -10.28 -109.93
CA PRO A 228 -32.02 -9.50 -109.76
C PRO A 228 -31.15 -10.02 -108.61
N GLU A 229 -29.84 -9.97 -108.84
CA GLU A 229 -28.79 -10.30 -107.88
C GLU A 229 -28.89 -9.39 -106.64
N PRO A 230 -28.98 -9.94 -105.41
CA PRO A 230 -28.96 -9.13 -104.20
C PRO A 230 -27.58 -8.49 -104.03
N PRO A 231 -27.49 -7.23 -103.55
CA PRO A 231 -26.20 -6.57 -103.34
C PRO A 231 -25.38 -7.31 -102.27
N PRO A 232 -24.03 -7.28 -102.36
CA PRO A 232 -23.17 -7.92 -101.36
C PRO A 232 -23.39 -7.26 -99.99
N VAL A 233 -23.77 -8.06 -99.00
CA VAL A 233 -23.76 -7.65 -97.60
C VAL A 233 -22.30 -7.72 -97.13
N GLU A 234 -21.68 -6.56 -96.90
CA GLU A 234 -20.40 -6.47 -96.19
C GLU A 234 -20.61 -6.95 -94.74
N ILE A 235 -19.95 -8.04 -94.38
CA ILE A 235 -19.83 -8.49 -92.99
C ILE A 235 -18.77 -7.58 -92.34
N PRO A 236 -19.09 -6.80 -91.30
CA PRO A 236 -18.06 -6.04 -90.59
C PRO A 236 -17.07 -7.01 -89.90
N PRO A 237 -15.77 -6.67 -89.80
CA PRO A 237 -14.81 -7.51 -89.11
C PRO A 237 -15.23 -7.66 -87.64
N ARG A 238 -15.23 -8.91 -87.17
CA ARG A 238 -15.40 -9.26 -85.75
C ARG A 238 -14.11 -8.90 -84.99
N ASP A 239 -13.94 -7.62 -84.67
CA ASP A 239 -13.10 -7.21 -83.56
C ASP A 239 -14.03 -6.94 -82.38
N ASP A 240 -14.20 -7.96 -81.54
CA ASP A 240 -14.47 -7.89 -80.10
C ASP A 240 -14.82 -9.30 -79.59
N LEU A 241 -13.78 -10.14 -79.53
CA LEU A 241 -13.84 -11.43 -78.85
C LEU A 241 -13.62 -11.16 -77.35
N ALA A 242 -14.71 -10.98 -76.60
CA ALA A 242 -14.66 -11.18 -75.16
C ALA A 242 -14.30 -12.66 -74.89
N PRO A 243 -13.30 -12.96 -74.03
CA PRO A 243 -12.83 -14.32 -73.85
C PRO A 243 -13.87 -15.17 -73.11
N GLN A 244 -14.38 -16.20 -73.79
CA GLN A 244 -15.08 -17.32 -73.17
C GLN A 244 -14.05 -18.23 -72.47
N PRO A 245 -14.23 -18.63 -71.19
CA PRO A 245 -13.36 -19.60 -70.54
C PRO A 245 -13.65 -21.02 -71.02
N GLU A 246 -12.59 -21.76 -71.37
CA GLU A 246 -12.62 -23.18 -71.76
C GLU A 246 -12.96 -24.12 -70.58
N PRO A 247 -13.54 -25.32 -70.86
CA PRO A 247 -13.90 -26.30 -69.82
C PRO A 247 -12.68 -27.10 -69.36
N VAL A 248 -12.41 -27.09 -68.05
CA VAL A 248 -11.38 -27.94 -67.43
C VAL A 248 -12.06 -29.11 -66.69
N GLY A 249 -11.58 -30.33 -66.96
CA GLY A 249 -12.12 -31.59 -66.43
C GLY A 249 -11.91 -31.83 -64.92
N PRO A 250 -12.36 -33.00 -64.41
CA PRO A 250 -12.62 -33.22 -62.99
C PRO A 250 -11.37 -33.72 -62.23
N SER A 251 -10.90 -32.92 -61.27
CA SER A 251 -10.31 -33.38 -59.99
C SER A 251 -9.77 -32.19 -59.20
N ALA A 252 -10.46 -31.83 -58.11
CA ALA A 252 -9.83 -31.10 -57.03
C ALA A 252 -10.37 -31.63 -55.71
N VAL A 253 -9.47 -32.35 -55.05
CA VAL A 253 -9.54 -32.85 -53.69
C VAL A 253 -9.80 -31.70 -52.72
N PHE A 254 -10.70 -31.98 -51.78
CA PHE A 254 -10.96 -31.31 -50.53
C PHE A 254 -9.71 -30.69 -49.87
N LYS A 255 -9.71 -29.38 -49.59
CA LYS A 255 -8.81 -28.77 -48.61
C LYS A 255 -9.61 -27.81 -47.72
N SER A 256 -9.77 -28.21 -46.46
CA SER A 256 -10.30 -27.42 -45.35
C SER A 256 -9.48 -26.13 -45.12
N PRO A 257 -10.07 -25.05 -44.59
CA PRO A 257 -9.32 -23.93 -44.04
C PRO A 257 -9.17 -24.11 -42.52
N LEU A 258 -8.01 -24.57 -42.08
CA LEU A 258 -7.53 -24.32 -40.72
C LEU A 258 -6.13 -23.71 -40.86
N GLY A 259 -6.04 -22.38 -40.69
CA GLY A 259 -4.80 -21.63 -40.79
C GLY A 259 -4.13 -21.46 -39.41
N PRO A 260 -2.80 -21.64 -39.30
CA PRO A 260 -2.00 -21.29 -38.11
C PRO A 260 -1.64 -19.78 -38.05
N PRO A 261 -1.25 -19.24 -36.88
CA PRO A 261 -1.15 -17.79 -36.64
C PRO A 261 0.12 -17.15 -37.23
N PRO A 262 0.08 -15.87 -37.66
CA PRO A 262 1.27 -15.19 -38.16
C PRO A 262 2.11 -14.55 -37.05
N ALA A 263 3.41 -14.84 -37.08
CA ALA A 263 4.46 -14.08 -36.41
C ALA A 263 5.18 -13.17 -37.43
N ALA A 264 5.37 -11.92 -37.01
CA ALA A 264 6.42 -10.95 -37.33
C ALA A 264 7.00 -10.87 -38.77
N GLU A 265 6.79 -9.73 -39.43
CA GLU A 265 7.85 -9.08 -40.23
C GLU A 265 7.62 -7.56 -40.42
N LYS A 266 8.75 -6.87 -40.60
CA LYS A 266 9.05 -5.44 -40.44
C LYS A 266 8.32 -4.47 -41.41
N HIS A 267 8.04 -3.26 -40.92
CA HIS A 267 7.78 -2.06 -41.74
C HIS A 267 8.55 -0.83 -41.23
N PRO A 268 8.85 0.17 -42.10
CA PRO A 268 9.94 1.14 -41.94
C PRO A 268 9.55 2.46 -41.24
N GLU A 269 10.55 3.18 -40.74
CA GLU A 269 10.47 4.48 -40.05
C GLU A 269 9.88 5.63 -40.90
N PRO A 270 9.27 6.63 -40.24
CA PRO A 270 9.39 8.01 -40.67
C PRO A 270 9.97 8.95 -39.58
N GLY A 271 10.87 9.84 -40.00
CA GLY A 271 11.53 10.88 -39.20
C GLY A 271 10.65 12.14 -38.90
N PRO A 272 11.23 13.17 -38.26
CA PRO A 272 10.50 14.04 -37.33
C PRO A 272 10.07 15.41 -37.91
N SER A 273 8.92 15.93 -37.45
CA SER A 273 8.53 17.35 -37.57
C SER A 273 7.54 17.70 -36.43
N ILE A 274 7.98 18.47 -35.42
CA ILE A 274 7.84 19.93 -35.22
C ILE A 274 6.41 20.37 -34.87
N PHE A 275 6.30 21.06 -33.71
CA PHE A 275 5.17 21.76 -33.02
C PHE A 275 4.74 21.05 -31.73
N GLY A 276 4.77 21.62 -30.52
CA GLY A 276 5.16 22.92 -30.00
C GLY A 276 5.10 22.84 -28.46
N ALA A 277 6.02 23.52 -27.77
CA ALA A 277 6.14 23.52 -26.31
C ALA A 277 5.11 24.43 -25.61
N PRO A 278 4.76 24.12 -24.35
CA PRO A 278 4.61 25.12 -23.29
C PRO A 278 5.74 24.97 -22.24
N PRO A 279 6.01 26.01 -21.43
CA PRO A 279 7.34 26.27 -20.89
C PRO A 279 7.68 25.43 -19.65
N VAL A 280 8.98 25.13 -19.57
CA VAL A 280 9.70 24.56 -18.45
C VAL A 280 9.60 25.48 -17.22
N VAL A 281 9.20 24.91 -16.09
CA VAL A 281 9.51 25.42 -14.75
C VAL A 281 10.06 24.26 -13.94
N GLY A 282 11.28 24.44 -13.43
CA GLY A 282 11.77 23.79 -12.21
C GLY A 282 12.15 22.32 -12.31
N ASP A 283 13.45 22.11 -12.51
CA ASP A 283 14.18 20.89 -12.21
C ASP A 283 14.03 20.53 -10.72
N ASP A 284 13.56 19.32 -10.41
CA ASP A 284 13.83 18.52 -9.20
C ASP A 284 12.84 17.34 -9.14
N SER A 285 13.19 16.25 -9.83
CA SER A 285 12.57 14.94 -9.58
C SER A 285 13.52 13.83 -10.01
N GLU A 286 14.27 13.31 -9.05
CA GLU A 286 15.10 12.09 -9.14
C GLU A 286 14.28 10.80 -9.33
N TRP A 287 13.00 10.89 -9.68
CA TRP A 287 12.09 9.76 -9.75
C TRP A 287 11.33 9.75 -11.09
N GLY A 288 12.00 9.24 -12.12
CA GLY A 288 11.39 8.86 -13.39
C GLY A 288 11.07 7.35 -13.45
N PRO A 289 10.06 6.92 -14.23
CA PRO A 289 9.69 5.51 -14.34
C PRO A 289 10.80 4.72 -15.04
N GLY A 290 11.66 4.08 -14.24
CA GLY A 290 12.83 3.33 -14.72
C GLY A 290 13.94 3.10 -13.69
N SER A 291 13.91 3.72 -12.49
CA SER A 291 15.01 3.61 -11.52
C SER A 291 15.08 2.29 -10.72
N TRP A 292 14.10 1.39 -10.88
CA TRP A 292 14.01 0.17 -10.07
C TRP A 292 14.83 -1.01 -10.62
N SER A 293 15.42 -0.89 -11.82
CA SER A 293 16.17 -1.98 -12.46
C SER A 293 17.68 -1.97 -12.17
N ARG A 294 18.15 -1.30 -11.13
CA ARG A 294 19.60 -1.28 -10.79
C ARG A 294 19.96 -1.53 -9.32
N VAL A 295 19.02 -1.96 -8.48
CA VAL A 295 19.32 -2.41 -7.12
C VAL A 295 19.21 -3.92 -7.07
N GLY A 296 20.28 -4.60 -7.50
CA GLY A 296 20.35 -6.07 -7.50
C GLY A 296 21.76 -6.65 -7.56
N GLU A 297 22.79 -5.84 -7.81
CA GLU A 297 24.17 -6.29 -7.92
C GLU A 297 25.10 -5.34 -7.16
N ASP A 298 25.00 -5.28 -5.83
CA ASP A 298 26.17 -5.03 -4.98
C ASP A 298 25.88 -5.36 -3.50
N LEU A 299 25.92 -6.64 -3.15
CA LEU A 299 26.04 -7.08 -1.76
C LEU A 299 27.25 -8.01 -1.65
N GLY A 300 28.42 -7.41 -1.57
CA GLY A 300 29.65 -8.15 -1.39
C GLY A 300 30.85 -7.26 -1.14
N THR A 301 30.86 -6.43 -0.09
CA THR A 301 32.07 -6.00 0.66
C THR A 301 31.64 -5.26 1.93
N GLN A 302 31.88 -5.83 3.11
CA GLN A 302 31.85 -5.08 4.37
C GLN A 302 33.09 -4.17 4.46
N PRO A 303 32.95 -2.89 4.86
CA PRO A 303 34.12 -2.10 5.26
C PRO A 303 34.55 -2.44 6.69
N SER A 304 35.85 -2.71 6.87
CA SER A 304 36.50 -2.94 8.16
C SER A 304 36.50 -1.69 9.07
N PRO A 305 36.45 -1.83 10.41
CA PRO A 305 36.61 -0.70 11.32
C PRO A 305 38.10 -0.30 11.51
N PRO A 306 38.39 0.98 11.84
CA PRO A 306 39.76 1.48 12.00
C PRO A 306 40.44 1.00 13.31
N PRO A 307 41.79 0.93 13.34
CA PRO A 307 42.54 0.45 14.49
C PRO A 307 42.81 1.62 15.43
N ASP A 308 42.11 1.70 16.55
CA ASP A 308 42.60 2.24 17.84
C ASP A 308 41.44 2.39 18.84
N ALA A 309 41.15 1.32 19.57
CA ALA A 309 40.44 1.36 20.85
C ALA A 309 40.81 0.12 21.69
N PRO A 310 40.98 0.24 23.02
CA PRO A 310 41.70 -0.73 23.83
C PRO A 310 40.94 -2.05 24.01
N ALA A 311 41.70 -3.15 23.93
CA ALA A 311 41.23 -4.52 24.11
C ALA A 311 40.72 -4.77 25.54
N PHE A 312 39.44 -5.14 25.66
CA PHE A 312 38.92 -5.80 26.86
C PHE A 312 39.04 -7.31 26.65
N ALA A 313 39.95 -7.92 27.41
CA ALA A 313 40.06 -9.37 27.52
C ALA A 313 38.85 -9.93 28.28
N PRO A 314 38.27 -11.08 27.88
CA PRO A 314 37.25 -11.74 28.68
C PRO A 314 37.89 -12.33 29.93
N VAL A 315 37.46 -11.84 31.11
CA VAL A 315 37.82 -12.44 32.38
C VAL A 315 37.00 -13.72 32.56
N THR A 316 37.69 -14.85 32.64
CA THR A 316 37.10 -16.12 33.08
C THR A 316 37.44 -16.34 34.54
N GLY A 317 36.41 -16.42 35.40
CA GLY A 317 36.51 -16.86 36.79
C GLY A 317 35.15 -16.82 37.51
N PRO A 318 34.86 -17.73 38.46
CA PRO A 318 33.58 -18.46 38.53
C PRO A 318 32.69 -18.07 39.74
N GLY A 319 31.39 -18.35 39.67
CA GLY A 319 30.51 -18.30 40.84
C GLY A 319 29.03 -18.29 40.51
N ASP A 320 28.43 -19.47 40.64
CA ASP A 320 27.03 -19.80 40.89
C ASP A 320 25.97 -18.70 41.17
N GLN A 321 24.81 -18.92 40.54
CA GLN A 321 23.42 -18.74 41.04
C GLN A 321 22.82 -17.32 41.07
N ASP A 322 21.88 -17.04 40.15
CA ASP A 322 20.44 -16.98 40.47
C ASP A 322 19.60 -16.59 39.23
N ASP A 323 18.39 -17.16 39.16
CA ASP A 323 17.38 -17.11 38.10
C ASP A 323 17.09 -15.74 37.48
N VAL A 324 17.14 -15.65 36.13
CA VAL A 324 16.25 -14.79 35.32
C VAL A 324 16.04 -15.43 33.94
N GLU A 325 14.80 -15.83 33.63
CA GLU A 325 14.35 -16.27 32.31
C GLU A 325 14.52 -15.13 31.28
N GLU A 326 15.18 -15.44 30.15
CA GLU A 326 15.22 -14.57 28.96
C GLU A 326 13.83 -14.53 28.28
N PRO A 327 13.31 -13.37 27.86
CA PRO A 327 12.09 -13.32 27.07
C PRO A 327 12.37 -13.74 25.62
N GLU A 328 11.78 -14.85 25.19
CA GLU A 328 11.74 -15.25 23.78
C GLU A 328 11.08 -14.15 22.93
N LEU A 329 11.82 -13.64 21.94
CA LEU A 329 11.30 -12.84 20.85
C LEU A 329 10.40 -13.70 19.97
N VAL A 330 9.12 -13.78 20.33
CA VAL A 330 8.10 -14.46 19.51
C VAL A 330 7.88 -13.63 18.24
N SER A 331 8.30 -14.19 17.11
CA SER A 331 8.05 -13.64 15.77
C SER A 331 6.55 -13.39 15.57
N SER A 332 6.19 -12.14 15.26
CA SER A 332 4.80 -11.72 15.02
C SER A 332 4.10 -12.49 13.89
N ASP A 333 4.88 -13.12 13.01
CA ASP A 333 4.37 -13.89 11.87
C ASP A 333 3.63 -15.16 12.30
N ASP A 334 4.02 -15.80 13.41
CA ASP A 334 3.38 -17.03 13.89
C ASP A 334 2.02 -16.76 14.56
N ARG A 335 1.85 -15.58 15.17
CA ARG A 335 0.54 -15.19 15.73
C ARG A 335 -0.47 -14.92 14.63
N PHE A 336 -0.04 -14.23 13.58
CA PHE A 336 -0.91 -13.90 12.45
C PHE A 336 -1.36 -15.17 11.71
N LEU A 337 -0.46 -16.12 11.45
CA LEU A 337 -0.82 -17.38 10.79
C LEU A 337 -1.76 -18.24 11.65
N LYS A 338 -1.58 -18.20 12.98
CA LYS A 338 -2.45 -18.92 13.91
C LYS A 338 -3.85 -18.29 13.96
N GLU A 339 -3.94 -16.97 14.00
CA GLU A 339 -5.20 -16.21 13.97
C GLU A 339 -5.96 -16.41 12.65
N LEU A 340 -5.25 -16.50 11.52
CA LEU A 340 -5.83 -16.82 10.21
C LEU A 340 -6.35 -18.26 10.15
N SER A 341 -5.60 -19.21 10.72
CA SER A 341 -6.02 -20.62 10.78
C SER A 341 -7.22 -20.82 11.72
N GLU A 342 -7.33 -20.00 12.76
CA GLU A 342 -8.44 -20.01 13.71
C GLU A 342 -9.67 -19.34 13.12
N ALA A 343 -9.53 -18.23 12.39
CA ALA A 343 -10.64 -17.58 11.69
C ALA A 343 -11.23 -18.42 10.53
N VAL A 344 -10.40 -19.22 9.85
CA VAL A 344 -10.86 -20.11 8.77
C VAL A 344 -11.51 -21.39 9.31
N ASN A 345 -11.10 -21.86 10.49
CA ASN A 345 -11.67 -23.06 11.13
C ASN A 345 -12.72 -22.73 12.21
N ALA A 346 -12.92 -21.46 12.55
CA ALA A 346 -14.03 -21.01 13.39
C ALA A 346 -15.33 -21.14 12.60
N GLU A 347 -15.93 -22.31 12.72
CA GLU A 347 -17.30 -22.61 12.32
C GLU A 347 -18.21 -21.52 12.88
N THR A 348 -18.71 -20.65 11.99
CA THR A 348 -19.57 -19.52 12.33
C THR A 348 -20.74 -20.03 13.16
N PRO A 349 -21.02 -19.50 14.37
CA PRO A 349 -22.20 -19.90 15.12
C PRO A 349 -23.43 -19.48 14.30
N LYS A 350 -24.20 -20.46 13.82
CA LYS A 350 -25.51 -20.22 13.20
C LYS A 350 -26.28 -19.23 14.05
N THR A 351 -26.68 -18.11 13.46
CA THR A 351 -27.50 -17.14 14.17
C THR A 351 -28.88 -17.74 14.43
N ALA A 352 -29.58 -17.28 15.48
CA ALA A 352 -30.90 -17.80 15.82
C ALA A 352 -31.90 -17.72 14.65
N ASP A 353 -31.69 -16.76 13.75
CA ASP A 353 -32.48 -16.55 12.54
C ASP A 353 -32.22 -17.64 11.48
N ASP A 354 -31.01 -18.22 11.43
CA ASP A 354 -30.68 -19.32 10.51
C ASP A 354 -31.33 -20.65 10.94
N VAL A 355 -31.56 -20.83 12.25
CA VAL A 355 -32.24 -22.02 12.79
C VAL A 355 -33.75 -21.93 12.54
N GLU A 356 -34.34 -20.74 12.61
CA GLU A 356 -35.74 -20.51 12.22
C GLU A 356 -35.96 -20.64 10.71
N ALA A 357 -35.00 -20.20 9.89
CA ALA A 357 -35.05 -20.38 8.44
C ALA A 357 -34.96 -21.88 8.03
N ASP A 358 -34.06 -22.64 8.65
CA ASP A 358 -33.98 -24.10 8.45
C ASP A 358 -35.24 -24.83 8.94
N ALA A 359 -35.82 -24.41 10.08
CA ALA A 359 -37.07 -24.98 10.60
C ALA A 359 -38.29 -24.64 9.71
N ALA A 360 -38.34 -23.42 9.16
CA ALA A 360 -39.38 -23.01 8.23
C ALA A 360 -39.27 -23.75 6.89
N MET A 361 -38.04 -23.97 6.39
CA MET A 361 -37.78 -24.76 5.19
C MET A 361 -38.11 -26.24 5.41
N ALA A 362 -37.79 -26.81 6.57
CA ALA A 362 -38.17 -28.18 6.92
C ALA A 362 -39.69 -28.36 7.03
N ALA A 363 -40.39 -27.39 7.64
CA ALA A 363 -41.86 -27.41 7.73
C ALA A 363 -42.55 -27.25 6.36
N PHE A 364 -41.94 -26.50 5.43
CA PHE A 364 -42.42 -26.37 4.06
C PHE A 364 -42.36 -27.71 3.32
N PHE A 365 -41.24 -28.43 3.41
CA PHE A 365 -41.07 -29.75 2.79
C PHE A 365 -41.92 -30.86 3.44
N GLU A 366 -42.13 -30.84 4.76
CA GLU A 366 -43.03 -31.80 5.43
C GLU A 366 -44.52 -31.56 5.08
N SER A 367 -44.92 -30.32 4.81
CA SER A 367 -46.30 -30.00 4.42
C SER A 367 -46.67 -30.52 3.02
N GLU A 368 -45.71 -30.55 2.07
CA GLU A 368 -45.90 -31.13 0.74
C GLU A 368 -45.93 -32.68 0.77
N GLU A 369 -45.19 -33.31 1.68
CA GLU A 369 -45.24 -34.77 1.85
C GLU A 369 -46.58 -35.25 2.44
N ASP A 370 -47.20 -34.49 3.34
CA ASP A 370 -48.48 -34.86 3.91
C ASP A 370 -49.67 -34.59 2.97
N GLU A 371 -49.63 -33.55 2.13
CA GLU A 371 -50.61 -33.37 1.05
C GLU A 371 -50.53 -34.49 -0.01
N THR A 372 -49.34 -34.96 -0.36
CA THR A 372 -49.17 -36.07 -1.32
C THR A 372 -49.57 -37.42 -0.71
N ARG A 373 -49.40 -37.63 0.60
CA ARG A 373 -49.90 -38.82 1.33
C ARG A 373 -51.42 -38.82 1.49
N GLN A 374 -52.06 -37.69 1.71
CA GLN A 374 -53.53 -37.59 1.77
C GLN A 374 -54.18 -37.83 0.39
N ARG A 375 -53.58 -37.33 -0.70
CA ARG A 375 -54.07 -37.59 -2.08
C ARG A 375 -53.95 -39.07 -2.51
N ARG A 376 -53.03 -39.84 -1.91
CA ARG A 376 -52.86 -41.29 -2.18
C ARG A 376 -53.80 -42.20 -1.38
N ARG A 377 -54.36 -41.76 -0.25
CA ARG A 377 -55.32 -42.55 0.55
C ARG A 377 -56.79 -42.35 0.18
N GLY A 378 -57.13 -41.34 -0.62
CA GLY A 378 -58.52 -41.03 -1.03
C GLY A 378 -59.07 -41.76 -2.26
N ARG A 379 -58.35 -42.74 -2.85
CA ARG A 379 -58.79 -43.40 -4.10
C ARG A 379 -58.76 -44.93 -3.99
N ARG A 380 -59.48 -45.50 -3.03
CA ARG A 380 -60.07 -46.85 -3.16
C ARG A 380 -61.45 -46.87 -2.51
N LYS A 381 -62.40 -47.40 -3.27
CA LYS A 381 -63.76 -47.80 -2.88
C LYS A 381 -63.77 -48.68 -1.65
#